data_AF-D7BIM3-F1
#
_entry.id   AF-D7BIM3-F1
#
_cell.length_a   1.000
_cell.length_b   1.000
_cell.length_c   1.000
_cell.angle_alpha   90.00
_cell.angle_beta   90.00
_cell.angle_gamma   90.00
#
_symmetry.space_group_name_H-M   'P 1'
#
loop_
_entity.id
_entity.type
_entity.pdbx_description
1 polymer ?
#
loop_
_entity_poly.entity_id
_entity_poly.type
_entity_poly.pdbx_seq_one_letter_code
_entity_poly.pdbx_strand_id
1 'polypeptide(L)'
;MRRWFWLALLVVSACAPSGPSLTLSPTRAALGEEVVARLSGMGSEGAQVFVGGAIATVTAREGNTLRFQVPNVSGGPQVVRVVAGGQEVRATLGVLGQVDRQRILLRLPLNQTPRLPSGFTLERKSDLASCGFTLAELGYAGEALGQALAELEAQDPSYKADPESLWSLSSWGGEAIGAPLAHNRGRRGGGVRVAVLDTGVDPAIPQLPGYDFVEEDAAPQDAFPGGHGTGAAGLVKEVAPDAQIVPVRVCDASGVCRASRVVRGVCWVLQHRSGPTVLSLSLGGDTPVEALKIALQAALGQGIPVAAAAGNQGNQGSPAHYPAALDLPGLVAVAALEQSPSGLKPAPYSTRGTYVDLAAPGTALECTTPGGGMGSCTGTSFATPLVAGAMALWLSAQPNLTPAQLQQNLEQHAKPIPFPPQEVGKGMVDLSVKP
;
A
#
# COMPACT_ATOMS: atom_id res chain seq x y z
N MET A 1 -21.74 62.12 60.47
CA MET A 1 -20.70 61.14 60.87
C MET A 1 -20.92 59.83 60.12
N ARG A 2 -20.08 59.50 59.13
CA ARG A 2 -19.90 58.13 58.60
C ARG A 2 -18.62 58.13 57.76
N ARG A 3 -17.53 57.59 58.32
CA ARG A 3 -16.26 57.37 57.63
C ARG A 3 -16.34 56.03 56.91
N TRP A 4 -16.04 56.01 55.61
CA TRP A 4 -15.87 54.78 54.84
C TRP A 4 -14.37 54.48 54.75
N PHE A 5 -13.95 53.38 55.37
CA PHE A 5 -12.61 52.81 55.21
C PHE A 5 -12.63 51.89 53.98
N TRP A 6 -11.78 52.18 53.00
CA TRP A 6 -11.47 51.23 51.93
C TRP A 6 -10.30 50.36 52.37
N LEU A 7 -10.54 49.05 52.50
CA LEU A 7 -9.53 48.04 52.76
C LEU A 7 -8.92 47.62 51.42
N ALA A 8 -7.64 47.91 51.19
CA ALA A 8 -6.91 47.40 50.04
C ALA A 8 -6.50 45.95 50.31
N LEU A 9 -7.10 44.99 49.59
CA LEU A 9 -6.69 43.59 49.61
C LEU A 9 -5.50 43.41 48.63
N LEU A 10 -4.29 43.30 49.17
CA LEU A 10 -3.11 42.86 48.44
C LEU A 10 -3.19 41.34 48.25
N VAL A 11 -3.57 40.90 47.04
CA VAL A 11 -3.47 39.49 46.63
C VAL A 11 -2.01 39.23 46.24
N VAL A 12 -1.27 38.59 47.14
CA VAL A 12 0.04 38.02 46.82
C VAL A 12 -0.22 36.70 46.09
N SER A 13 -0.10 36.71 44.75
CA SER A 13 -0.05 35.46 43.97
C SER A 13 1.23 34.70 44.32
N ALA A 14 1.12 33.70 45.19
CA ALA A 14 2.18 32.73 45.41
C ALA A 14 2.39 31.92 44.11
N CYS A 15 3.54 32.09 43.47
CA CYS A 15 4.01 31.19 42.42
C CYS A 15 4.31 29.83 43.04
N ALA A 16 3.38 28.88 42.94
CA ALA A 16 3.70 27.48 43.15
C ALA A 16 4.69 27.04 42.05
N PRO A 17 5.78 26.32 42.37
CA PRO A 17 6.67 25.79 41.35
C PRO A 17 5.85 24.88 40.41
N SER A 18 5.91 25.17 39.12
CA SER A 18 5.27 24.34 38.11
C SER A 18 5.83 22.92 38.18
N GLY A 19 4.94 21.93 38.19
CA GLY A 19 5.33 20.52 38.13
C GLY A 19 6.18 20.21 36.90
N PRO A 20 6.87 19.07 36.87
CA PRO A 20 7.73 18.71 35.77
C PRO A 20 6.95 18.67 34.44
N SER A 21 7.57 19.17 33.38
CA SER A 21 6.92 19.35 32.09
C SER A 21 7.84 19.01 30.93
N LEU A 22 7.22 18.77 29.77
CA LEU A 22 7.91 18.42 28.53
C LEU A 22 7.46 19.33 27.40
N THR A 23 8.41 19.88 26.66
CA THR A 23 8.15 20.58 25.40
C THR A 23 8.91 19.91 24.26
N LEU A 24 8.31 19.92 23.07
CA LEU A 24 8.83 19.29 21.86
C LEU A 24 9.09 20.34 20.79
N SER A 25 10.19 20.19 20.06
CA SER A 25 10.52 21.02 18.90
C SER A 25 11.18 20.15 17.82
N PRO A 26 10.58 20.03 16.63
CA PRO A 26 9.26 20.55 16.24
C PRO A 26 8.10 19.83 16.97
N THR A 27 6.89 20.40 16.93
CA THR A 27 5.67 19.80 17.50
C THR A 27 4.98 18.81 16.56
N ARG A 28 5.45 18.74 15.31
CA ARG A 28 5.07 17.76 14.28
C ARG A 28 6.33 17.24 13.61
N ALA A 29 6.41 15.95 13.30
CA ALA A 29 7.59 15.34 12.69
C ALA A 29 7.25 14.07 11.91
N ALA A 30 7.98 13.80 10.82
CA ALA A 30 7.85 12.56 10.06
C ALA A 30 8.62 11.40 10.70
N LEU A 31 8.30 10.16 10.29
CA LEU A 31 9.05 8.99 10.72
C LEU A 31 10.55 9.12 10.40
N GLY A 32 11.38 8.84 11.40
CA GLY A 32 12.84 8.95 11.33
C GLY A 32 13.40 10.37 11.55
N GLU A 33 12.56 11.41 11.56
CA GLU A 33 13.01 12.76 11.88
C GLU A 33 13.40 12.89 13.36
N GLU A 34 14.35 13.78 13.63
CA GLU A 34 14.80 14.05 14.99
C GLU A 34 13.90 15.12 15.64
N VAL A 35 13.47 14.85 16.87
CA VAL A 35 12.72 15.78 17.71
C VAL A 35 13.52 16.10 18.97
N VAL A 36 13.56 17.38 19.32
CA VAL A 36 14.18 17.87 20.56
C VAL A 36 13.13 17.89 21.66
N ALA A 37 13.40 17.19 22.76
CA ALA A 37 12.59 17.16 23.96
C ALA A 37 13.29 17.98 25.06
N ARG A 38 12.66 19.07 25.52
CA ARG A 38 13.15 19.87 26.66
C ARG A 38 12.34 19.54 27.90
N LEU A 39 13.04 19.14 28.94
CA LEU A 39 12.50 18.73 30.22
C LEU A 39 12.59 19.89 31.22
N SER A 40 11.53 20.09 31.99
CA SER A 40 11.54 20.97 33.16
C SER A 40 11.30 20.13 34.41
N GLY A 41 12.05 20.38 35.48
CA GLY A 41 11.92 19.65 36.74
C GLY A 41 12.45 18.21 36.73
N MET A 42 13.15 17.78 35.67
CA MET A 42 13.86 16.50 35.58
C MET A 42 15.05 16.57 34.61
N GLY A 43 16.06 15.71 34.80
CA GLY A 43 17.24 15.61 33.92
C GLY A 43 17.04 14.62 32.76
N SER A 44 17.86 14.72 31.70
CA SER A 44 17.78 13.81 30.54
C SER A 44 18.64 12.55 30.67
N GLU A 45 19.51 12.48 31.69
CA GLU A 45 20.37 11.33 31.94
C GLU A 45 19.56 10.08 32.31
N GLY A 46 19.85 8.95 31.65
CA GLY A 46 19.10 7.69 31.84
C GLY A 46 17.65 7.72 31.33
N ALA A 47 17.20 8.84 30.75
CA ALA A 47 15.83 8.98 30.30
C ALA A 47 15.54 8.07 29.09
N GLN A 48 14.40 7.37 29.17
CA GLN A 48 13.81 6.61 28.07
C GLN A 48 12.67 7.41 27.45
N VAL A 49 12.59 7.39 26.12
CA VAL A 49 11.54 8.09 25.36
C VAL A 49 10.64 7.06 24.70
N PHE A 50 9.34 7.25 24.85
CA PHE A 50 8.31 6.47 24.16
C PHE A 50 7.46 7.42 23.33
N VAL A 51 7.12 7.02 22.12
CA VAL A 51 6.17 7.72 21.24
C VAL A 51 5.03 6.75 20.96
N GLY A 52 3.84 7.08 21.45
CA GLY A 52 2.73 6.13 21.49
C GLY A 52 3.11 4.89 22.30
N GLY A 53 3.04 3.71 21.67
CA GLY A 53 3.44 2.43 22.28
C GLY A 53 4.88 2.01 22.03
N ALA A 54 5.67 2.77 21.24
CA ALA A 54 7.00 2.36 20.80
C ALA A 54 8.12 3.10 21.54
N ILE A 55 9.25 2.42 21.76
CA ILE A 55 10.49 3.05 22.26
C ILE A 55 11.13 3.85 21.13
N ALA A 56 11.49 5.09 21.39
CA ALA A 56 12.22 5.96 20.47
C ALA A 56 13.73 5.91 20.74
N THR A 57 14.52 5.94 19.67
CA THR A 57 15.99 5.99 19.75
C THR A 57 16.42 7.39 20.19
N VAL A 58 17.07 7.49 21.34
CA VAL A 58 17.65 8.76 21.82
C VAL A 58 19.03 8.95 21.19
N THR A 59 19.19 9.98 20.37
CA THR A 59 20.40 10.28 19.60
C THR A 59 21.39 11.16 20.37
N ALA A 60 20.90 12.04 21.25
CA ALA A 60 21.74 12.89 22.09
C ALA A 60 21.06 13.28 23.40
N ARG A 61 21.86 13.67 24.39
CA ARG A 61 21.44 14.18 25.70
C ARG A 61 22.35 15.32 26.12
N GLU A 62 21.77 16.40 26.61
CA GLU A 62 22.51 17.56 27.12
C GLU A 62 21.69 18.27 28.21
N GLY A 63 22.13 18.19 29.46
CA GLY A 63 21.47 18.81 30.61
C GLY A 63 20.00 18.37 30.78
N ASN A 64 19.08 19.29 30.49
CA ASN A 64 17.63 19.03 30.54
C ASN A 64 17.02 18.75 29.15
N THR A 65 17.85 18.54 28.13
CA THR A 65 17.42 18.31 26.76
C THR A 65 17.83 16.92 26.30
N LEU A 66 16.99 16.28 25.50
CA LEU A 66 17.35 15.09 24.72
C LEU A 66 16.84 15.20 23.29
N ARG A 67 17.47 14.48 22.39
CA ARG A 67 17.07 14.34 20.99
C ARG A 67 16.69 12.91 20.73
N PHE A 68 15.59 12.67 20.03
CA PHE A 68 15.15 11.33 19.69
C PHE A 68 14.62 11.27 18.26
N GLN A 69 14.77 10.11 17.61
CA GLN A 69 14.16 9.86 16.31
C GLN A 69 12.73 9.36 16.47
N VAL A 70 11.81 9.88 15.67
CA VAL A 70 10.42 9.39 15.64
C VAL A 70 10.41 7.92 15.19
N PRO A 71 9.98 6.99 16.05
CA PRO A 71 9.95 5.57 15.74
C PRO A 71 8.82 5.24 14.75
N ASN A 72 8.84 4.05 14.17
CA ASN A 72 7.79 3.60 13.25
C ASN A 72 6.45 3.40 13.99
N VAL A 73 5.59 4.42 13.98
CA VAL A 73 4.27 4.45 14.61
C VAL A 73 3.23 5.02 13.66
N SER A 74 1.95 4.87 13.97
CA SER A 74 0.88 5.43 13.15
C SER A 74 0.94 6.97 13.13
N GLY A 75 0.56 7.55 11.98
CA GLY A 75 0.36 8.99 11.86
C GLY A 75 -0.76 9.50 12.77
N GLY A 76 -0.72 10.78 13.10
CA GLY A 76 -1.66 11.45 14.00
C GLY A 76 -1.03 11.83 15.36
N PRO A 77 -1.86 12.33 16.29
CA PRO A 77 -1.39 12.74 17.61
C PRO A 77 -0.89 11.54 18.42
N GLN A 78 0.40 11.54 18.76
CA GLN A 78 1.03 10.53 19.60
C GLN A 78 1.43 11.12 20.95
N VAL A 79 1.18 10.38 22.02
CA VAL A 79 1.68 10.75 23.35
C VAL A 79 3.16 10.42 23.42
N VAL A 80 3.99 11.43 23.65
CA VAL A 80 5.41 11.27 23.97
C VAL A 80 5.56 11.18 25.48
N ARG A 81 6.16 10.10 25.97
CA ARG A 81 6.46 9.89 27.39
C ARG A 81 7.97 9.88 27.56
N VAL A 82 8.49 10.71 28.45
CA VAL A 82 9.88 10.66 28.89
C VAL A 82 9.93 10.18 30.32
N VAL A 83 10.61 9.05 30.56
CA VAL A 83 10.69 8.39 31.85
C VAL A 83 12.13 8.39 32.33
N ALA A 84 12.40 8.98 33.50
CA ALA A 84 13.72 8.96 34.13
C ALA A 84 13.58 9.01 35.66
N GLY A 85 14.37 8.20 36.38
CA GLY A 85 14.43 8.27 37.85
C GLY A 85 13.08 8.07 38.57
N GLY A 86 12.15 7.30 38.00
CA GLY A 86 10.80 7.10 38.55
C GLY A 86 9.82 8.25 38.28
N GLN A 87 10.24 9.30 37.57
CA GLN A 87 9.39 10.39 37.10
C GLN A 87 8.99 10.17 35.64
N GLU A 88 7.81 10.66 35.27
CA GLU A 88 7.31 10.65 33.91
C GLU A 88 6.72 12.01 33.56
N VAL A 89 7.12 12.54 32.40
CA VAL A 89 6.51 13.72 31.78
C VAL A 89 5.96 13.37 30.40
N ARG A 90 4.91 14.09 30.00
CA ARG A 90 4.17 13.83 28.76
C ARG A 90 4.02 15.09 27.91
N ALA A 91 4.03 14.89 26.60
CA ALA A 91 3.65 15.88 25.60
C ALA A 91 2.97 15.18 24.43
N THR A 92 2.36 15.94 23.53
CA THR A 92 1.79 15.41 22.29
C THR A 92 2.67 15.79 21.11
N LEU A 93 3.05 14.81 20.30
CA LEU A 93 3.72 14.99 19.02
C LEU A 93 2.72 14.66 17.90
N GLY A 94 2.57 15.54 16.92
CA GLY A 94 1.88 15.18 15.68
C GLY A 94 2.80 14.37 14.78
N VAL A 95 2.65 13.04 14.74
CA VAL A 95 3.41 12.21 13.80
C VAL A 95 2.80 12.35 12.41
N LEU A 96 3.61 12.78 11.44
CA LEU A 96 3.14 12.93 10.06
C LEU A 96 2.91 11.55 9.45
N GLY A 97 1.70 11.34 8.90
CA GLY A 97 1.28 10.08 8.27
C GLY A 97 1.82 9.93 6.84
N GLN A 98 0.98 9.42 5.93
CA GLN A 98 1.30 9.41 4.50
C GLN A 98 1.16 10.83 3.93
N VAL A 99 2.30 11.44 3.66
CA VAL A 99 2.40 12.81 3.16
C VAL A 99 3.50 12.89 2.11
N ASP A 100 3.39 13.84 1.19
CA ASP A 100 4.49 14.17 0.29
C ASP A 100 5.52 15.00 1.08
N ARG A 101 6.75 14.49 1.19
CA ARG A 101 7.82 15.12 1.98
C ARG A 101 8.40 16.36 1.33
N GLN A 102 8.12 16.60 0.05
CA GLN A 102 8.63 17.71 -0.74
C GLN A 102 7.56 18.76 -1.05
N ARG A 103 6.33 18.59 -0.54
CA ARG A 103 5.21 19.49 -0.76
C ARG A 103 4.61 19.99 0.54
N ILE A 104 4.48 21.31 0.64
CA ILE A 104 3.88 21.98 1.80
C ILE A 104 2.75 22.88 1.32
N LEU A 105 1.62 22.77 1.99
CA LEU A 105 0.49 23.68 1.91
C LEU A 105 0.65 24.76 2.97
N LEU A 106 0.83 26.01 2.54
CA LEU A 106 0.89 27.17 3.42
C LEU A 106 -0.39 27.99 3.26
N ARG A 107 -1.23 27.99 4.29
CA ARG A 107 -2.33 28.94 4.42
C ARG A 107 -1.78 30.26 4.98
N LEU A 108 -2.09 31.37 4.30
CA LEU A 108 -1.73 32.72 4.71
C LEU A 108 -2.89 33.72 4.46
N PRO A 109 -2.89 34.91 5.07
CA PRO A 109 -3.95 35.89 4.87
C PRO A 109 -4.16 36.26 3.40
N LEU A 110 -5.39 36.59 3.04
CA LEU A 110 -5.79 36.83 1.66
C LEU A 110 -4.91 37.89 0.98
N ASN A 111 -4.50 37.62 -0.26
CA ASN A 111 -3.63 38.42 -1.11
C ASN A 111 -2.17 38.55 -0.65
N GLN A 112 -1.75 37.89 0.43
CA GLN A 112 -0.35 37.91 0.85
C GLN A 112 0.53 36.97 0.00
N THR A 113 1.83 37.23 0.00
CA THR A 113 2.85 36.36 -0.60
C THR A 113 3.86 36.04 0.48
N PRO A 114 4.15 34.76 0.78
CA PRO A 114 5.00 34.39 1.89
C PRO A 114 6.46 34.75 1.57
N ARG A 115 7.22 35.10 2.62
CA ARG A 115 8.68 35.09 2.52
C ARG A 115 9.15 33.64 2.68
N LEU A 116 9.94 33.16 1.71
CA LEU A 116 10.42 31.78 1.72
C LEU A 116 11.80 31.68 2.35
N PRO A 117 11.99 30.79 3.34
CA PRO A 117 13.33 30.43 3.83
C PRO A 117 14.14 29.68 2.77
N SER A 118 15.40 29.42 3.07
CA SER A 118 16.26 28.60 2.22
C SER A 118 15.71 27.18 2.07
N GLY A 119 15.71 26.64 0.85
CA GLY A 119 15.22 25.29 0.56
C GLY A 119 13.73 25.20 0.23
N PHE A 120 13.01 26.34 0.19
CA PHE A 120 11.61 26.41 -0.24
C PHE A 120 11.47 27.11 -1.59
N THR A 121 10.53 26.65 -2.41
CA THR A 121 10.15 27.27 -3.68
C THR A 121 8.64 27.48 -3.74
N LEU A 122 8.16 28.67 -4.11
CA LEU A 122 6.74 28.89 -4.37
C LEU A 122 6.40 28.31 -5.73
N GLU A 123 5.52 27.32 -5.75
CA GLU A 123 5.13 26.64 -6.98
C GLU A 123 3.79 27.13 -7.50
N ARG A 124 2.82 27.29 -6.59
CA ARG A 124 1.50 27.81 -6.92
C ARG A 124 0.99 28.70 -5.79
N LYS A 125 0.33 29.80 -6.15
CA LYS A 125 -0.40 30.67 -5.24
C LYS A 125 -1.84 30.79 -5.73
N SER A 126 -2.78 30.54 -4.84
CA SER A 126 -4.21 30.57 -5.12
C SER A 126 -4.90 31.46 -4.09
N ASP A 127 -5.42 32.62 -4.51
CA ASP A 127 -6.21 33.50 -3.65
C ASP A 127 -7.65 32.95 -3.54
N LEU A 128 -7.89 32.16 -2.49
CA LEU A 128 -9.19 31.52 -2.23
C LEU A 128 -10.11 32.49 -1.48
N ALA A 129 -10.50 33.58 -2.15
CA ALA A 129 -11.29 34.66 -1.57
C ALA A 129 -12.59 34.17 -0.91
N SER A 130 -13.26 33.16 -1.47
CA SER A 130 -14.45 32.52 -0.89
C SER A 130 -14.16 31.81 0.44
N CYS A 131 -12.93 31.34 0.65
CA CYS A 131 -12.48 30.70 1.87
C CYS A 131 -11.79 31.68 2.85
N GLY A 132 -11.55 32.93 2.42
CA GLY A 132 -10.96 33.99 3.25
C GLY A 132 -9.45 33.90 3.46
N PHE A 133 -8.72 33.17 2.61
CA PHE A 133 -7.27 33.02 2.71
C PHE A 133 -6.61 32.82 1.35
N THR A 134 -5.30 32.98 1.30
CA THR A 134 -4.46 32.55 0.19
C THR A 134 -3.86 31.21 0.54
N LEU A 135 -3.85 30.28 -0.41
CA LEU A 135 -3.11 29.02 -0.33
C LEU A 135 -1.85 29.13 -1.19
N ALA A 136 -0.70 28.94 -0.58
CA ALA A 136 0.57 28.79 -1.28
C ALA A 136 1.02 27.32 -1.21
N GLU A 137 1.25 26.72 -2.37
CA GLU A 137 1.86 25.40 -2.50
C GLU A 137 3.35 25.58 -2.71
N LEU A 138 4.12 24.97 -1.82
CA LEU A 138 5.56 25.13 -1.75
C LEU A 138 6.25 23.80 -2.03
N GLY A 139 7.28 23.85 -2.86
CA GLY A 139 8.29 22.80 -2.96
C GLY A 139 9.29 22.94 -1.80
N TYR A 140 9.72 21.81 -1.24
CA TYR A 140 10.74 21.74 -0.18
C TYR A 140 11.82 20.73 -0.54
N ALA A 141 13.09 21.16 -0.47
CA ALA A 141 14.25 20.35 -0.87
C ALA A 141 15.06 19.81 0.33
N GLY A 142 14.59 19.99 1.57
CA GLY A 142 15.27 19.49 2.76
C GLY A 142 14.70 18.16 3.27
N GLU A 143 15.32 17.64 4.33
CA GLU A 143 15.03 16.29 4.86
C GLU A 143 14.17 16.30 6.14
N ALA A 144 14.01 17.45 6.80
CA ALA A 144 13.32 17.59 8.08
C ALA A 144 12.01 18.39 7.93
N LEU A 145 10.98 17.72 7.42
CA LEU A 145 9.68 18.30 7.13
C LEU A 145 9.03 18.91 8.37
N GLY A 146 9.09 18.24 9.52
CA GLY A 146 8.56 18.78 10.77
C GLY A 146 9.18 20.13 11.15
N GLN A 147 10.48 20.28 10.94
CA GLN A 147 11.21 21.52 11.18
C GLN A 147 10.85 22.59 10.14
N ALA A 148 10.69 22.20 8.87
CA ALA A 148 10.28 23.09 7.78
C ALA A 148 8.90 23.72 8.05
N LEU A 149 7.94 22.93 8.52
CA LEU A 149 6.60 23.42 8.91
C LEU A 149 6.70 24.42 10.06
N ALA A 150 7.49 24.12 11.08
CA ALA A 150 7.70 24.99 12.23
C ALA A 150 8.39 26.31 11.84
N GLU A 151 9.35 26.26 10.91
CA GLU A 151 10.06 27.43 10.39
C GLU A 151 9.11 28.38 9.64
N LEU A 152 8.22 27.85 8.80
CA LEU A 152 7.20 28.66 8.11
C LEU A 152 6.24 29.33 9.10
N GLU A 153 5.75 28.60 10.10
CA GLU A 153 4.81 29.13 11.11
C GLU A 153 5.44 30.14 12.07
N ALA A 154 6.76 30.08 12.26
CA ALA A 154 7.48 31.06 13.07
C ALA A 154 7.57 32.45 12.41
N GLN A 155 7.36 32.55 11.09
CA GLN A 155 7.46 33.83 10.38
C GLN A 155 6.26 34.75 10.63
N ASP A 156 5.06 34.19 10.77
CA ASP A 156 3.84 34.94 11.02
C ASP A 156 2.81 34.06 11.78
N PRO A 157 2.23 34.54 12.90
CA PRO A 157 1.28 33.75 13.68
C PRO A 157 0.00 33.35 12.92
N SER A 158 -0.35 34.07 11.85
CA SER A 158 -1.47 33.77 10.98
C SER A 158 -1.20 32.62 10.01
N TYR A 159 0.07 32.25 9.80
CA TYR A 159 0.43 31.16 8.91
C TYR A 159 0.05 29.83 9.53
N LYS A 160 -0.44 28.92 8.68
CA LYS A 160 -0.63 27.52 9.02
C LYS A 160 0.00 26.70 7.90
N ALA A 161 1.07 26.00 8.25
CA ALA A 161 1.81 25.16 7.32
C ALA A 161 1.43 23.72 7.59
N ASP A 162 1.02 23.00 6.56
CA ASP A 162 0.68 21.59 6.61
C ASP A 162 1.41 20.87 5.47
N PRO A 163 1.87 19.62 5.67
CA PRO A 163 2.39 18.86 4.55
C PRO A 163 1.23 18.49 3.61
N GLU A 164 1.53 18.33 2.32
CA GLU A 164 0.51 17.81 1.39
C GLU A 164 0.16 16.38 1.80
N SER A 165 -1.09 16.19 2.20
CA SER A 165 -1.56 14.88 2.63
C SER A 165 -1.82 14.02 1.41
N LEU A 166 -1.19 12.85 1.37
CA LEU A 166 -1.51 11.85 0.36
C LEU A 166 -2.75 11.11 0.84
N TRP A 167 -3.92 11.74 0.72
CA TRP A 167 -5.20 11.10 0.93
C TRP A 167 -5.44 10.10 -0.20
N SER A 168 -4.82 8.94 -0.06
CA SER A 168 -5.14 7.77 -0.85
C SER A 168 -6.43 7.17 -0.27
N LEU A 169 -7.43 6.92 -1.11
CA LEU A 169 -8.53 5.99 -0.78
C LEU A 169 -8.01 4.53 -0.82
N SER A 170 -6.80 4.32 -0.31
CA SER A 170 -5.78 3.41 -0.83
C SER A 170 -6.29 2.02 -1.21
N SER A 171 -6.03 1.63 -2.46
CA SER A 171 -5.73 0.22 -2.74
C SER A 171 -4.39 -0.12 -2.07
N TRP A 172 -4.47 -0.82 -0.94
CA TRP A 172 -3.29 -1.18 -0.16
C TRP A 172 -2.49 -2.34 -0.78
N GLY A 173 -3.03 -2.99 -1.81
CA GLY A 173 -2.49 -4.22 -2.40
C GLY A 173 -1.12 -4.02 -3.04
N GLY A 174 -1.06 -3.19 -4.09
CA GLY A 174 0.14 -2.83 -4.82
C GLY A 174 1.16 -2.12 -3.93
N GLU A 175 0.70 -1.26 -3.01
CA GLU A 175 1.56 -0.63 -2.00
C GLU A 175 2.24 -1.67 -1.11
N ALA A 176 1.48 -2.63 -0.55
CA ALA A 176 2.02 -3.63 0.37
C ALA A 176 3.06 -4.55 -0.28
N ILE A 177 2.88 -4.87 -1.57
CA ILE A 177 3.86 -5.67 -2.32
C ILE A 177 5.00 -4.83 -2.91
N GLY A 178 5.05 -3.52 -2.68
CA GLY A 178 6.14 -2.67 -3.15
C GLY A 178 6.07 -2.25 -4.62
N ALA A 179 4.91 -2.28 -5.26
CA ALA A 179 4.76 -1.86 -6.66
C ALA A 179 5.21 -0.39 -6.90
N PRO A 180 4.87 0.60 -6.05
CA PRO A 180 5.38 1.97 -6.24
C PRO A 180 6.92 2.05 -6.19
N LEU A 181 7.58 1.24 -5.37
CA LEU A 181 9.04 1.18 -5.30
C LEU A 181 9.64 0.61 -6.59
N ALA A 182 8.99 -0.40 -7.18
CA ALA A 182 9.38 -0.92 -8.49
C ALA A 182 9.17 0.13 -9.60
N HIS A 183 8.06 0.87 -9.57
CA HIS A 183 7.79 1.94 -10.53
C HIS A 183 8.83 3.06 -10.45
N ASN A 184 9.25 3.44 -9.24
CA ASN A 184 10.31 4.43 -9.02
C ASN A 184 11.67 3.97 -9.57
N ARG A 185 11.89 2.65 -9.68
CA ARG A 185 13.05 2.07 -10.39
C ARG A 185 12.85 1.94 -11.91
N GLY A 186 11.76 2.48 -12.46
CA GLY A 186 11.41 2.37 -13.88
C GLY A 186 10.86 0.99 -14.29
N ARG A 187 10.49 0.13 -13.33
CA ARG A 187 9.87 -1.18 -13.61
C ARG A 187 8.36 -1.03 -13.66
N ARG A 188 7.80 -1.06 -14.86
CA ARG A 188 6.36 -0.81 -15.07
C ARG A 188 5.66 -1.87 -15.92
N GLY A 189 6.38 -2.90 -16.39
CA GLY A 189 5.80 -4.04 -17.10
C GLY A 189 5.69 -3.86 -18.62
N GLY A 190 6.32 -2.82 -19.18
CA GLY A 190 6.30 -2.55 -20.62
C GLY A 190 6.78 -3.74 -21.46
N GLY A 191 6.07 -4.00 -22.57
CA GLY A 191 6.39 -5.09 -23.50
C GLY A 191 5.89 -6.47 -23.07
N VAL A 192 5.22 -6.59 -21.93
CA VAL A 192 4.65 -7.85 -21.44
C VAL A 192 3.13 -7.82 -21.55
N ARG A 193 2.56 -8.95 -21.96
CA ARG A 193 1.12 -9.18 -21.98
C ARG A 193 0.68 -9.94 -20.74
N VAL A 194 -0.48 -9.61 -20.20
CA VAL A 194 -1.13 -10.40 -19.15
C VAL A 194 -2.50 -10.81 -19.67
N ALA A 195 -2.65 -12.11 -19.94
CA ALA A 195 -3.93 -12.68 -20.34
C ALA A 195 -4.78 -12.94 -19.09
N VAL A 196 -5.88 -12.21 -18.97
CA VAL A 196 -6.84 -12.33 -17.85
C VAL A 196 -7.95 -13.27 -18.31
N LEU A 197 -7.88 -14.54 -17.86
CA LEU A 197 -8.88 -15.56 -18.17
C LEU A 197 -9.95 -15.54 -17.07
N ASP A 198 -11.07 -14.86 -17.35
CA ASP A 198 -12.05 -14.50 -16.31
C ASP A 198 -13.47 -14.28 -16.90
N THR A 199 -14.30 -13.43 -16.29
CA THR A 199 -15.66 -13.06 -16.71
C THR A 199 -15.72 -12.07 -17.88
N GLY A 200 -14.55 -11.70 -18.41
CA GLY A 200 -14.36 -10.60 -19.37
C GLY A 200 -13.66 -9.41 -18.71
N VAL A 201 -13.39 -8.36 -19.48
CA VAL A 201 -12.80 -7.11 -18.95
C VAL A 201 -13.46 -5.92 -19.63
N ASP A 202 -13.95 -4.98 -18.83
CA ASP A 202 -14.54 -3.75 -19.33
C ASP A 202 -13.50 -2.83 -20.00
N PRO A 203 -13.81 -2.21 -21.16
CA PRO A 203 -12.91 -1.31 -21.87
C PRO A 203 -12.47 -0.05 -21.11
N ALA A 204 -13.04 0.25 -19.94
CA ALA A 204 -12.48 1.23 -19.02
C ALA A 204 -11.02 0.90 -18.61
N ILE A 205 -10.62 -0.38 -18.67
CA ILE A 205 -9.23 -0.80 -18.56
C ILE A 205 -8.59 -0.85 -19.97
N PRO A 206 -7.52 -0.09 -20.25
CA PRO A 206 -6.82 -0.18 -21.53
C PRO A 206 -6.32 -1.60 -21.81
N GLN A 207 -6.77 -2.16 -22.93
CA GLN A 207 -6.58 -3.57 -23.27
C GLN A 207 -6.37 -3.81 -24.77
N LEU A 208 -5.72 -4.92 -25.09
CA LEU A 208 -5.60 -5.45 -26.45
C LEU A 208 -6.89 -6.19 -26.86
N PRO A 209 -7.06 -6.48 -28.17
CA PRO A 209 -8.10 -7.40 -28.60
C PRO A 209 -7.97 -8.76 -27.88
N GLY A 210 -9.13 -9.29 -27.49
CA GLY A 210 -9.25 -10.57 -26.81
C GLY A 210 -10.30 -11.47 -27.46
N TYR A 211 -10.79 -12.46 -26.71
CA TYR A 211 -11.80 -13.39 -27.22
C TYR A 211 -12.77 -13.87 -26.14
N ASP A 212 -14.03 -14.05 -26.53
CA ASP A 212 -15.11 -14.52 -25.69
C ASP A 212 -15.49 -15.98 -26.01
N PHE A 213 -15.22 -16.89 -25.07
CA PHE A 213 -15.56 -18.31 -25.17
C PHE A 213 -16.93 -18.67 -24.55
N VAL A 214 -17.68 -17.67 -24.10
CA VAL A 214 -19.07 -17.80 -23.64
C VAL A 214 -20.01 -17.54 -24.82
N GLU A 215 -19.78 -16.47 -25.57
CA GLU A 215 -20.62 -16.04 -26.71
C GLU A 215 -19.98 -16.30 -28.08
N GLU A 216 -18.72 -16.76 -28.11
CA GLU A 216 -17.98 -17.17 -29.32
C GLU A 216 -17.66 -16.02 -30.29
N ASP A 217 -17.29 -14.86 -29.76
CA ASP A 217 -16.98 -13.65 -30.52
C ASP A 217 -15.71 -12.92 -30.01
N ALA A 218 -15.41 -11.78 -30.63
CA ALA A 218 -14.24 -10.95 -30.30
C ALA A 218 -14.55 -9.84 -29.27
N ALA A 219 -15.66 -9.94 -28.53
CA ALA A 219 -16.12 -8.95 -27.57
C ALA A 219 -16.13 -9.52 -26.13
N PRO A 220 -14.96 -9.72 -25.49
CA PRO A 220 -14.85 -10.27 -24.13
C PRO A 220 -15.22 -9.26 -23.05
N GLN A 221 -16.39 -8.64 -23.17
CA GLN A 221 -16.96 -7.70 -22.20
C GLN A 221 -17.21 -8.42 -20.88
N ASP A 222 -16.88 -7.75 -19.78
CA ASP A 222 -17.21 -8.28 -18.46
C ASP A 222 -18.72 -8.23 -18.23
N ALA A 223 -19.34 -9.40 -18.14
CA ALA A 223 -20.78 -9.56 -17.95
C ALA A 223 -21.16 -9.94 -16.51
N PHE A 224 -20.18 -10.11 -15.61
CA PHE A 224 -20.44 -10.46 -14.22
C PHE A 224 -20.84 -9.21 -13.42
N PRO A 225 -21.88 -9.27 -12.56
CA PRO A 225 -22.25 -8.14 -11.71
C PRO A 225 -21.10 -7.65 -10.83
N GLY A 226 -20.71 -6.39 -10.99
CA GLY A 226 -19.56 -5.79 -10.29
C GLY A 226 -18.20 -6.00 -10.99
N GLY A 227 -18.15 -6.86 -12.01
CA GLY A 227 -17.00 -7.11 -12.88
C GLY A 227 -15.79 -7.75 -12.20
N HIS A 228 -15.83 -9.07 -12.07
CA HIS A 228 -14.75 -9.84 -11.43
C HIS A 228 -13.45 -9.76 -12.24
N GLY A 229 -13.52 -10.01 -13.55
CA GLY A 229 -12.37 -9.91 -14.45
C GLY A 229 -11.88 -8.49 -14.67
N THR A 230 -12.78 -7.50 -14.68
CA THR A 230 -12.43 -6.07 -14.72
C THR A 230 -11.64 -5.66 -13.50
N GLY A 231 -12.09 -6.07 -12.29
CA GLY A 231 -11.36 -5.84 -11.05
C GLY A 231 -9.99 -6.52 -11.06
N ALA A 232 -9.91 -7.76 -11.53
CA ALA A 232 -8.64 -8.48 -11.67
C ALA A 232 -7.67 -7.77 -12.64
N ALA A 233 -8.15 -7.34 -13.81
CA ALA A 233 -7.34 -6.58 -14.77
C ALA A 233 -6.87 -5.23 -14.20
N GLY A 234 -7.71 -4.54 -13.43
CA GLY A 234 -7.35 -3.32 -12.71
C GLY A 234 -6.17 -3.53 -11.75
N LEU A 235 -6.21 -4.60 -10.95
CA LEU A 235 -5.11 -4.95 -10.04
C LEU A 235 -3.81 -5.34 -10.78
N VAL A 236 -3.91 -5.95 -11.96
CA VAL A 236 -2.72 -6.14 -12.82
C VAL A 236 -2.14 -4.79 -13.22
N LYS A 237 -2.98 -3.84 -13.67
CA LYS A 237 -2.54 -2.49 -14.06
C LYS A 237 -1.99 -1.67 -12.90
N GLU A 238 -2.49 -1.89 -11.69
CA GLU A 238 -1.95 -1.28 -10.46
C GLU A 238 -0.47 -1.67 -10.26
N VAL A 239 -0.14 -2.94 -10.46
CA VAL A 239 1.23 -3.45 -10.26
C VAL A 239 2.12 -3.21 -11.49
N ALA A 240 1.59 -3.43 -12.69
CA ALA A 240 2.31 -3.34 -13.97
C ALA A 240 1.56 -2.40 -14.93
N PRO A 241 1.63 -1.07 -14.71
CA PRO A 241 0.82 -0.09 -15.43
C PRO A 241 1.13 0.02 -16.92
N ASP A 242 2.28 -0.46 -17.38
CA ASP A 242 2.68 -0.45 -18.79
C ASP A 242 2.50 -1.84 -19.44
N ALA A 243 2.08 -2.85 -18.68
CA ALA A 243 1.70 -4.16 -19.23
C ALA A 243 0.39 -4.05 -20.03
N GLN A 244 0.28 -4.91 -21.05
CA GLN A 244 -0.84 -4.98 -21.96
C GLN A 244 -1.82 -6.06 -21.50
N ILE A 245 -3.05 -5.68 -21.15
CA ILE A 245 -4.10 -6.64 -20.78
C ILE A 245 -4.62 -7.32 -22.04
N VAL A 246 -4.76 -8.65 -21.99
CA VAL A 246 -5.44 -9.45 -23.02
C VAL A 246 -6.65 -10.11 -22.38
N PRO A 247 -7.88 -9.64 -22.64
CA PRO A 247 -9.08 -10.18 -22.02
C PRO A 247 -9.48 -11.51 -22.67
N VAL A 248 -9.74 -12.53 -21.86
CA VAL A 248 -10.16 -13.85 -22.34
C VAL A 248 -11.36 -14.29 -21.50
N ARG A 249 -12.58 -14.08 -22.02
CA ARG A 249 -13.81 -14.39 -21.27
C ARG A 249 -14.08 -15.88 -21.33
N VAL A 250 -13.99 -16.55 -20.19
CA VAL A 250 -14.22 -18.00 -20.01
C VAL A 250 -15.29 -18.31 -18.95
N CYS A 251 -15.67 -17.30 -18.17
CA CYS A 251 -16.72 -17.33 -17.17
C CYS A 251 -17.93 -16.49 -17.63
N ASP A 252 -19.15 -16.99 -17.41
CA ASP A 252 -20.36 -16.26 -17.79
C ASP A 252 -20.83 -15.26 -16.72
N ALA A 253 -21.96 -14.58 -16.99
CA ALA A 253 -22.53 -13.56 -16.11
C ALA A 253 -22.91 -14.07 -14.70
N SER A 254 -23.01 -15.40 -14.50
CA SER A 254 -23.26 -16.02 -13.20
C SER A 254 -21.97 -16.42 -12.47
N GLY A 255 -20.79 -16.12 -13.05
CA GLY A 255 -19.48 -16.50 -12.52
C GLY A 255 -19.11 -17.96 -12.81
N VAL A 256 -19.82 -18.64 -13.71
CA VAL A 256 -19.56 -20.05 -14.01
C VAL A 256 -18.47 -20.19 -15.08
N CYS A 257 -17.30 -20.66 -14.66
CA CYS A 257 -16.15 -20.93 -15.51
C CYS A 257 -16.12 -22.40 -15.93
N ARG A 258 -16.63 -22.74 -17.12
CA ARG A 258 -16.59 -24.13 -17.60
C ARG A 258 -15.18 -24.52 -17.99
N ALA A 259 -14.68 -25.65 -17.50
CA ALA A 259 -13.33 -26.13 -17.79
C ALA A 259 -13.02 -26.21 -19.29
N SER A 260 -13.99 -26.57 -20.14
CA SER A 260 -13.84 -26.58 -21.60
C SER A 260 -13.53 -25.19 -22.18
N ARG A 261 -14.14 -24.13 -21.64
CA ARG A 261 -13.85 -22.73 -22.03
C ARG A 261 -12.47 -22.31 -21.55
N VAL A 262 -12.09 -22.67 -20.33
CA VAL A 262 -10.76 -22.37 -19.78
C VAL A 262 -9.66 -23.02 -20.61
N VAL A 263 -9.81 -24.31 -20.96
CA VAL A 263 -8.87 -25.02 -21.85
C VAL A 263 -8.74 -24.31 -23.20
N ARG A 264 -9.86 -23.94 -23.83
CA ARG A 264 -9.86 -23.21 -25.11
C ARG A 264 -9.23 -21.83 -24.99
N GLY A 265 -9.48 -21.11 -23.91
CA GLY A 265 -8.86 -19.82 -23.60
C GLY A 265 -7.35 -19.91 -23.47
N VAL A 266 -6.83 -20.90 -22.73
CA VAL A 266 -5.39 -21.15 -22.62
C VAL A 266 -4.80 -21.41 -24.01
N CYS A 267 -5.36 -22.35 -24.77
CA CYS A 267 -4.89 -22.69 -26.11
C CYS A 267 -4.94 -21.49 -27.08
N TRP A 268 -5.94 -20.63 -26.97
CA TRP A 268 -6.05 -19.43 -27.78
C TRP A 268 -4.94 -18.42 -27.47
N VAL A 269 -4.61 -18.21 -26.19
CA VAL A 269 -3.47 -17.35 -25.81
C VAL A 269 -2.16 -17.91 -26.39
N LEU A 270 -1.95 -19.23 -26.31
CA LEU A 270 -0.76 -19.86 -26.90
C LEU A 270 -0.62 -19.57 -28.40
N GLN A 271 -1.74 -19.60 -29.12
CA GLN A 271 -1.79 -19.41 -30.57
C GLN A 271 -1.66 -17.93 -31.00
N HIS A 272 -2.17 -16.99 -30.19
CA HIS A 272 -2.32 -15.57 -30.58
C HIS A 272 -1.40 -14.60 -29.83
N ARG A 273 -0.63 -15.07 -28.83
CA ARG A 273 0.33 -14.22 -28.12
C ARG A 273 1.43 -13.72 -29.05
N SER A 274 1.97 -12.56 -28.70
CA SER A 274 3.22 -12.04 -29.27
C SER A 274 4.00 -11.38 -28.15
N GLY A 275 5.26 -11.79 -28.00
CA GLY A 275 6.13 -11.39 -26.89
C GLY A 275 5.85 -12.14 -25.57
N PRO A 276 6.56 -11.75 -24.49
CA PRO A 276 6.36 -12.31 -23.16
C PRO A 276 4.92 -12.18 -22.70
N THR A 277 4.36 -13.25 -22.13
CA THR A 277 2.95 -13.30 -21.71
C THR A 277 2.83 -14.03 -20.37
N VAL A 278 1.95 -13.57 -19.50
CA VAL A 278 1.55 -14.21 -18.24
C VAL A 278 0.08 -14.63 -18.33
N LEU A 279 -0.30 -15.80 -17.80
CA LEU A 279 -1.72 -16.15 -17.58
C LEU A 279 -2.13 -15.80 -16.15
N SER A 280 -3.24 -15.09 -15.99
CA SER A 280 -3.89 -14.85 -14.70
C SER A 280 -5.19 -15.65 -14.63
N LEU A 281 -5.27 -16.61 -13.70
CA LEU A 281 -6.39 -17.52 -13.51
C LEU A 281 -7.03 -17.33 -12.13
N SER A 282 -7.94 -16.37 -12.03
CA SER A 282 -8.68 -16.06 -10.81
C SER A 282 -9.92 -16.94 -10.65
N LEU A 283 -9.76 -18.25 -10.89
CA LEU A 283 -10.83 -19.23 -10.98
C LEU A 283 -10.36 -20.61 -10.50
N GLY A 284 -11.31 -21.50 -10.22
CA GLY A 284 -11.01 -22.90 -9.97
C GLY A 284 -12.15 -23.69 -9.35
N GLY A 285 -11.86 -24.95 -9.00
CA GLY A 285 -12.78 -25.90 -8.39
C GLY A 285 -12.08 -27.01 -7.63
N ASP A 286 -12.84 -27.90 -7.02
CA ASP A 286 -12.32 -29.01 -6.18
C ASP A 286 -11.84 -30.24 -6.97
N THR A 287 -12.12 -30.27 -8.29
CA THR A 287 -11.89 -31.42 -9.14
C THR A 287 -10.80 -31.12 -10.17
N PRO A 288 -9.72 -31.93 -10.26
CA PRO A 288 -8.70 -31.75 -11.27
C PRO A 288 -9.23 -32.08 -12.66
N VAL A 289 -8.85 -31.28 -13.65
CA VAL A 289 -9.21 -31.49 -15.06
C VAL A 289 -7.95 -31.77 -15.87
N GLU A 290 -7.78 -33.02 -16.32
CA GLU A 290 -6.57 -33.45 -17.01
C GLU A 290 -6.31 -32.66 -18.31
N ALA A 291 -7.36 -32.35 -19.08
CA ALA A 291 -7.23 -31.53 -20.28
C ALA A 291 -6.69 -30.12 -19.98
N LEU A 292 -7.07 -29.53 -18.84
CA LEU A 292 -6.56 -28.24 -18.39
C LEU A 292 -5.11 -28.36 -17.94
N LYS A 293 -4.75 -29.43 -17.23
CA LYS A 293 -3.37 -29.70 -16.85
C LYS A 293 -2.45 -29.79 -18.07
N ILE A 294 -2.85 -30.54 -19.11
CA ILE A 294 -2.09 -30.66 -20.36
C ILE A 294 -1.96 -29.30 -21.07
N ALA A 295 -3.03 -28.51 -21.11
CA ALA A 295 -2.98 -27.18 -21.71
C ALA A 295 -2.03 -26.22 -20.96
N LEU A 296 -2.05 -26.24 -19.63
CA LEU A 296 -1.15 -25.44 -18.79
C LEU A 296 0.31 -25.92 -18.88
N GLN A 297 0.54 -27.23 -18.94
CA GLN A 297 1.87 -27.79 -19.23
C GLN A 297 2.41 -27.30 -20.57
N ALA A 298 1.58 -27.26 -21.61
CA ALA A 298 1.97 -26.71 -22.90
C ALA A 298 2.28 -25.21 -22.82
N ALA A 299 1.51 -24.44 -22.05
CA ALA A 299 1.74 -23.02 -21.82
C ALA A 299 3.10 -22.76 -21.16
N LEU A 300 3.39 -23.50 -20.08
CA LEU A 300 4.63 -23.41 -19.32
C LEU A 300 5.84 -23.85 -20.16
N GLY A 301 5.73 -24.96 -20.90
CA GLY A 301 6.78 -25.43 -21.82
C GLY A 301 7.07 -24.44 -22.96
N GLN A 302 6.12 -23.56 -23.25
CA GLN A 302 6.23 -22.48 -24.21
C GLN A 302 6.65 -21.12 -23.59
N GLY A 303 7.04 -21.10 -22.31
CA GLY A 303 7.55 -19.92 -21.63
C GLY A 303 6.47 -18.98 -21.07
N ILE A 304 5.22 -19.43 -20.92
CA ILE A 304 4.13 -18.64 -20.34
C ILE A 304 3.95 -19.02 -18.87
N PRO A 305 4.43 -18.22 -17.90
CA PRO A 305 4.13 -18.45 -16.48
C PRO A 305 2.65 -18.20 -16.18
N VAL A 306 2.18 -18.83 -15.10
CA VAL A 306 0.77 -18.83 -14.71
C VAL A 306 0.65 -18.43 -13.25
N ALA A 307 -0.21 -17.47 -12.93
CA ALA A 307 -0.68 -17.21 -11.57
C ALA A 307 -2.11 -17.76 -11.43
N ALA A 308 -2.36 -18.54 -10.37
CA ALA A 308 -3.67 -19.14 -10.13
C ALA A 308 -4.11 -18.96 -8.66
N ALA A 309 -5.41 -18.70 -8.46
CA ALA A 309 -5.97 -18.50 -7.13
C ALA A 309 -5.95 -19.79 -6.31
N ALA A 310 -5.44 -19.75 -5.08
CA ALA A 310 -5.40 -20.92 -4.20
C ALA A 310 -6.80 -21.36 -3.71
N GLY A 311 -7.83 -20.54 -3.89
CA GLY A 311 -9.22 -20.85 -3.52
C GLY A 311 -9.67 -20.20 -2.23
N ASN A 312 -10.98 -20.12 -2.01
CA ASN A 312 -11.61 -19.39 -0.90
C ASN A 312 -12.33 -20.31 0.11
N GLN A 313 -11.92 -21.58 0.19
CA GLN A 313 -12.52 -22.61 1.03
C GLN A 313 -11.75 -22.86 2.33
N GLY A 314 -10.99 -21.86 2.80
CA GLY A 314 -10.19 -21.91 4.04
C GLY A 314 -11.01 -22.30 5.28
N ASN A 315 -12.22 -21.75 5.41
CA ASN A 315 -13.17 -22.06 6.49
C ASN A 315 -13.94 -23.37 6.28
N GLN A 316 -13.77 -24.02 5.12
CA GLN A 316 -14.47 -25.25 4.74
C GLN A 316 -13.52 -26.46 4.74
N GLY A 317 -12.46 -26.43 5.55
CA GLY A 317 -11.48 -27.51 5.64
C GLY A 317 -10.40 -27.47 4.55
N SER A 318 -10.35 -26.43 3.72
CA SER A 318 -9.32 -26.22 2.69
C SER A 318 -9.15 -27.38 1.70
N PRO A 319 -10.21 -27.81 0.98
CA PRO A 319 -10.05 -28.75 -0.12
C PRO A 319 -9.06 -28.19 -1.17
N ALA A 320 -8.32 -29.07 -1.82
CA ALA A 320 -7.43 -28.67 -2.92
C ALA A 320 -8.22 -27.94 -4.02
N HIS A 321 -7.66 -26.84 -4.53
CA HIS A 321 -8.31 -26.00 -5.52
C HIS A 321 -7.54 -26.03 -6.84
N TYR A 322 -8.16 -26.48 -7.92
CA TYR A 322 -7.54 -26.64 -9.23
C TYR A 322 -7.99 -25.50 -10.16
N PRO A 323 -7.07 -24.92 -10.96
CA PRO A 323 -5.76 -25.47 -11.33
C PRO A 323 -4.60 -25.14 -10.36
N ALA A 324 -4.78 -24.31 -9.34
CA ALA A 324 -3.69 -23.91 -8.44
C ALA A 324 -2.96 -25.08 -7.76
N ALA A 325 -3.68 -26.15 -7.43
CA ALA A 325 -3.11 -27.36 -6.83
C ALA A 325 -2.43 -28.32 -7.82
N LEU A 326 -2.33 -27.97 -9.12
CA LEU A 326 -1.56 -28.76 -10.08
C LEU A 326 -0.06 -28.53 -9.85
N ASP A 327 0.66 -29.61 -9.57
CA ASP A 327 2.12 -29.58 -9.42
C ASP A 327 2.81 -29.38 -10.79
N LEU A 328 2.98 -28.11 -11.17
CA LEU A 328 3.53 -27.67 -12.45
C LEU A 328 4.52 -26.52 -12.24
N PRO A 329 5.83 -26.71 -12.44
CA PRO A 329 6.81 -25.64 -12.30
C PRO A 329 6.51 -24.42 -13.20
N GLY A 330 6.40 -23.25 -12.58
CA GLY A 330 6.02 -21.99 -13.22
C GLY A 330 4.52 -21.67 -13.16
N LEU A 331 3.70 -22.56 -12.60
CA LEU A 331 2.36 -22.25 -12.10
C LEU A 331 2.50 -21.88 -10.62
N VAL A 332 2.18 -20.63 -10.30
CA VAL A 332 2.25 -20.09 -8.95
C VAL A 332 0.86 -20.03 -8.34
N ALA A 333 0.64 -20.81 -7.29
CA ALA A 333 -0.58 -20.79 -6.50
C ALA A 333 -0.54 -19.65 -5.47
N VAL A 334 -1.56 -18.79 -5.50
CA VAL A 334 -1.59 -17.53 -4.75
C VAL A 334 -2.63 -17.56 -3.62
N ALA A 335 -2.15 -17.51 -2.39
CA ALA A 335 -2.96 -17.32 -1.19
C ALA A 335 -3.28 -15.83 -0.92
N ALA A 336 -4.32 -15.58 -0.13
CA ALA A 336 -4.77 -14.22 0.20
C ALA A 336 -4.35 -13.81 1.61
N LEU A 337 -3.87 -12.56 1.73
CA LEU A 337 -3.59 -11.89 2.99
C LEU A 337 -4.63 -10.82 3.29
N GLU A 338 -4.85 -10.56 4.57
CA GLU A 338 -5.62 -9.44 5.08
C GLU A 338 -4.80 -8.58 6.04
N GLN A 339 -5.14 -7.30 6.11
CA GLN A 339 -4.61 -6.41 7.14
C GLN A 339 -5.23 -6.75 8.50
N SER A 340 -4.41 -6.70 9.54
CA SER A 340 -4.84 -6.79 10.93
C SER A 340 -4.10 -5.75 11.78
N PRO A 341 -4.58 -5.43 13.00
CA PRO A 341 -3.89 -4.50 13.90
C PRO A 341 -2.43 -4.89 14.20
N SER A 342 -2.10 -6.17 14.10
CA SER A 342 -0.76 -6.73 14.33
C SER A 342 0.06 -6.93 13.05
N GLY A 343 -0.41 -6.42 11.90
CA GLY A 343 0.23 -6.58 10.60
C GLY A 343 -0.53 -7.52 9.66
N LEU A 344 0.14 -7.99 8.61
CA LEU A 344 -0.45 -8.91 7.63
C LEU A 344 -0.58 -10.32 8.18
N LYS A 345 -1.70 -10.97 7.87
CA LYS A 345 -1.95 -12.37 8.20
C LYS A 345 -2.74 -13.06 7.06
N PRO A 346 -2.75 -14.40 6.99
CA PRO A 346 -3.61 -15.13 6.06
C PRO A 346 -5.07 -14.75 6.27
N ALA A 347 -5.79 -14.47 5.18
CA ALA A 347 -7.22 -14.26 5.24
C ALA A 347 -7.91 -15.57 5.65
N PRO A 348 -8.90 -15.56 6.56
CA PRO A 348 -9.53 -16.78 7.05
C PRO A 348 -10.14 -17.67 5.95
N TYR A 349 -10.64 -17.05 4.88
CA TYR A 349 -11.19 -17.76 3.73
C TYR A 349 -10.11 -18.34 2.80
N SER A 350 -8.85 -17.90 2.88
CA SER A 350 -7.80 -18.40 2.00
C SER A 350 -7.60 -19.90 2.23
N THR A 351 -7.69 -20.67 1.16
CA THR A 351 -7.46 -22.12 1.22
C THR A 351 -6.01 -22.38 1.59
N ARG A 352 -5.82 -23.38 2.45
CA ARG A 352 -4.51 -23.80 2.94
C ARG A 352 -4.10 -25.10 2.25
N GLY A 353 -2.86 -25.21 1.82
CA GLY A 353 -2.36 -26.42 1.18
C GLY A 353 -0.87 -26.39 0.92
N THR A 354 -0.26 -27.57 0.80
CA THR A 354 1.17 -27.69 0.46
C THR A 354 1.50 -27.19 -0.94
N TYR A 355 0.49 -26.95 -1.77
CA TYR A 355 0.62 -26.41 -3.12
C TYR A 355 0.67 -24.88 -3.15
N VAL A 356 0.51 -24.18 -2.02
CA VAL A 356 0.60 -22.71 -1.98
C VAL A 356 2.07 -22.28 -2.11
N ASP A 357 2.37 -21.49 -3.14
CA ASP A 357 3.73 -21.01 -3.41
C ASP A 357 3.99 -19.63 -2.79
N LEU A 358 3.03 -18.73 -2.91
CA LEU A 358 3.13 -17.34 -2.47
C LEU A 358 1.80 -16.81 -1.93
N ALA A 359 1.87 -15.72 -1.20
CA ALA A 359 0.71 -14.94 -0.79
C ALA A 359 0.76 -13.53 -1.38
N ALA A 360 -0.41 -12.91 -1.51
CA ALA A 360 -0.55 -11.50 -1.82
C ALA A 360 -1.77 -10.92 -1.09
N PRO A 361 -1.85 -9.58 -0.93
CA PRO A 361 -3.06 -8.91 -0.47
C PRO A 361 -4.30 -9.40 -1.21
N GLY A 362 -5.37 -9.72 -0.48
CA GLY A 362 -6.60 -10.23 -1.10
C GLY A 362 -7.89 -9.80 -0.42
N THR A 363 -7.84 -9.06 0.70
CA THR A 363 -9.02 -8.62 1.46
C THR A 363 -9.21 -7.11 1.37
N ALA A 364 -10.46 -6.70 1.14
CA ALA A 364 -10.86 -5.29 1.08
C ALA A 364 -9.94 -4.44 0.19
N LEU A 365 -9.60 -4.99 -0.99
CA LEU A 365 -8.87 -4.26 -2.02
C LEU A 365 -9.83 -3.33 -2.74
N GLU A 366 -9.29 -2.24 -3.30
CA GLU A 366 -10.03 -1.40 -4.24
C GLU A 366 -9.88 -2.00 -5.63
N CYS A 367 -11.00 -2.30 -6.29
CA CYS A 367 -11.04 -2.86 -7.64
C CYS A 367 -11.83 -1.95 -8.56
N THR A 368 -11.34 -1.78 -9.78
CA THR A 368 -12.10 -1.14 -10.85
C THR A 368 -13.33 -1.98 -11.21
N THR A 369 -14.49 -1.36 -11.29
CA THR A 369 -15.74 -1.97 -11.75
C THR A 369 -16.04 -1.57 -13.20
N PRO A 370 -16.91 -2.31 -13.92
CA PRO A 370 -17.34 -1.92 -15.25
C PRO A 370 -17.86 -0.49 -15.29
N GLY A 371 -17.54 0.25 -16.36
CA GLY A 371 -17.82 1.69 -16.47
C GLY A 371 -16.80 2.60 -15.76
N GLY A 372 -15.72 2.05 -15.21
CA GLY A 372 -14.60 2.82 -14.62
C GLY A 372 -14.82 3.28 -13.18
N GLY A 373 -15.82 2.74 -12.50
CA GLY A 373 -16.03 2.97 -11.07
C GLY A 373 -15.03 2.20 -10.21
N MET A 374 -15.11 2.40 -8.89
CA MET A 374 -14.30 1.67 -7.90
C MET A 374 -15.23 0.95 -6.91
N GLY A 375 -14.84 -0.24 -6.49
CA GLY A 375 -15.56 -1.07 -5.53
C GLY A 375 -14.61 -1.86 -4.64
N SER A 376 -15.15 -2.45 -3.57
CA SER A 376 -14.37 -3.31 -2.69
C SER A 376 -14.41 -4.76 -3.19
N CYS A 377 -13.24 -5.39 -3.31
CA CYS A 377 -13.09 -6.77 -3.74
C CYS A 377 -12.33 -7.59 -2.70
N THR A 378 -12.69 -8.86 -2.56
CA THR A 378 -12.11 -9.78 -1.55
C THR A 378 -12.06 -11.20 -2.10
N GLY A 379 -10.91 -11.86 -2.01
CA GLY A 379 -10.70 -13.23 -2.47
C GLY A 379 -9.26 -13.50 -2.92
N THR A 380 -8.87 -14.78 -2.93
CA THR A 380 -7.63 -15.23 -3.61
C THR A 380 -7.63 -14.88 -5.10
N SER A 381 -8.82 -14.78 -5.71
CA SER A 381 -9.04 -14.23 -7.04
C SER A 381 -8.46 -12.83 -7.26
N PHE A 382 -8.37 -12.01 -6.21
CA PHE A 382 -7.82 -10.64 -6.29
C PHE A 382 -6.37 -10.55 -5.79
N ALA A 383 -5.90 -11.54 -5.02
CA ALA A 383 -4.47 -11.71 -4.74
C ALA A 383 -3.69 -12.17 -5.99
N THR A 384 -4.30 -13.04 -6.80
CA THR A 384 -3.74 -13.60 -8.03
C THR A 384 -3.26 -12.55 -9.05
N PRO A 385 -4.07 -11.54 -9.43
CA PRO A 385 -3.65 -10.51 -10.40
C PRO A 385 -2.51 -9.63 -9.90
N LEU A 386 -2.36 -9.42 -8.57
CA LEU A 386 -1.20 -8.71 -8.02
C LEU A 386 0.10 -9.50 -8.30
N VAL A 387 0.08 -10.82 -8.11
CA VAL A 387 1.20 -11.69 -8.47
C VAL A 387 1.40 -11.74 -9.99
N ALA A 388 0.33 -11.82 -10.79
CA ALA A 388 0.46 -11.77 -12.26
C ALA A 388 1.11 -10.46 -12.75
N GLY A 389 0.78 -9.33 -12.12
CA GLY A 389 1.46 -8.06 -12.36
C GLY A 389 2.93 -8.09 -11.95
N ALA A 390 3.26 -8.70 -10.81
CA ALA A 390 4.64 -8.92 -10.40
C ALA A 390 5.42 -9.79 -11.41
N MET A 391 4.81 -10.88 -11.91
CA MET A 391 5.39 -11.70 -12.98
C MET A 391 5.67 -10.86 -14.25
N ALA A 392 4.75 -9.94 -14.60
CA ALA A 392 4.94 -9.05 -15.73
C ALA A 392 6.11 -8.08 -15.54
N LEU A 393 6.31 -7.54 -14.33
CA LEU A 393 7.50 -6.72 -14.02
C LEU A 393 8.80 -7.53 -14.17
N TRP A 394 8.82 -8.78 -13.71
CA TRP A 394 9.98 -9.66 -13.83
C TRP A 394 10.30 -10.00 -15.28
N LEU A 395 9.30 -10.35 -16.09
CA LEU A 395 9.48 -10.62 -17.52
C LEU A 395 9.88 -9.35 -18.30
N SER A 396 9.38 -8.18 -17.91
CA SER A 396 9.79 -6.91 -18.55
C SER A 396 11.28 -6.63 -18.28
N ALA A 397 11.75 -6.91 -17.06
CA ALA A 397 13.16 -6.75 -16.69
C ALA A 397 14.07 -7.85 -17.27
N GLN A 398 13.56 -9.08 -17.39
CA GLN A 398 14.31 -10.25 -17.86
C GLN A 398 13.42 -11.11 -18.79
N PRO A 399 13.29 -10.75 -20.09
CA PRO A 399 12.32 -11.37 -21.01
C PRO A 399 12.52 -12.86 -21.30
N ASN A 400 13.69 -13.41 -20.98
CA ASN A 400 14.07 -14.80 -21.27
C ASN A 400 13.95 -15.73 -20.05
N LEU A 401 13.39 -15.26 -18.92
CA LEU A 401 13.14 -16.13 -17.77
C LEU A 401 12.22 -17.28 -18.16
N THR A 402 12.62 -18.51 -17.83
CA THR A 402 11.66 -19.62 -17.89
C THR A 402 10.62 -19.46 -16.79
N PRO A 403 9.41 -20.02 -16.94
CA PRO A 403 8.39 -19.97 -15.90
C PRO A 403 8.87 -20.47 -14.54
N ALA A 404 9.64 -21.56 -14.51
CA ALA A 404 10.23 -22.09 -13.28
C ALA A 404 11.26 -21.14 -12.64
N GLN A 405 12.13 -20.51 -13.45
CA GLN A 405 13.07 -19.50 -12.94
C GLN A 405 12.34 -18.26 -12.40
N LEU A 406 11.25 -17.87 -13.06
CA LEU A 406 10.43 -16.75 -12.61
C LEU A 406 9.76 -17.05 -11.27
N GLN A 407 9.14 -18.23 -11.13
CA GLN A 407 8.58 -18.69 -9.86
C GLN A 407 9.65 -18.67 -8.76
N GLN A 408 10.82 -19.26 -9.02
CA GLN A 408 11.93 -19.28 -8.07
C GLN A 408 12.37 -17.86 -7.66
N ASN A 409 12.45 -16.93 -8.62
CA ASN A 409 12.82 -15.55 -8.34
C ASN A 409 11.79 -14.85 -7.43
N LEU A 410 10.49 -15.05 -7.67
CA LEU A 410 9.44 -14.51 -6.80
C LEU A 410 9.53 -15.11 -5.39
N GLU A 411 9.69 -16.43 -5.29
CA GLU A 411 9.82 -17.16 -4.04
C GLU A 411 11.04 -16.75 -3.21
N GLN A 412 12.20 -16.58 -3.84
CA GLN A 412 13.44 -16.21 -3.17
C GLN A 412 13.41 -14.78 -2.62
N HIS A 413 12.66 -13.89 -3.26
CA HIS A 413 12.55 -12.49 -2.87
C HIS A 413 11.25 -12.19 -2.11
N ALA A 414 10.41 -13.20 -1.84
CA ALA A 414 9.20 -13.02 -1.08
C ALA A 414 9.49 -12.48 0.32
N LYS A 415 8.67 -11.53 0.77
CA LYS A 415 8.73 -11.01 2.13
C LYS A 415 8.18 -12.07 3.09
N PRO A 416 8.97 -12.55 4.06
CA PRO A 416 8.49 -13.55 5.01
C PRO A 416 7.26 -13.07 5.79
N ILE A 417 6.27 -13.95 5.89
CA ILE A 417 5.08 -13.77 6.71
C ILE A 417 5.12 -14.88 7.77
N PRO A 418 5.08 -14.57 9.08
CA PRO A 418 5.36 -15.54 10.16
C PRO A 418 4.19 -16.49 10.41
N PHE A 419 3.79 -17.23 9.38
CA PHE A 419 2.69 -18.19 9.35
C PHE A 419 3.14 -19.48 8.65
N PRO A 420 2.44 -20.60 8.86
CA PRO A 420 2.79 -21.87 8.22
C PRO A 420 2.85 -21.76 6.69
N PRO A 421 3.79 -22.45 6.01
CA PRO A 421 3.89 -22.42 4.55
C PRO A 421 2.62 -22.87 3.83
N GLN A 422 1.78 -23.70 4.45
CA GLN A 422 0.50 -24.09 3.88
C GLN A 422 -0.48 -22.92 3.75
N GLU A 423 -0.27 -21.83 4.49
CA GLU A 423 -1.14 -20.65 4.49
C GLU A 423 -0.59 -19.51 3.64
N VAL A 424 0.74 -19.44 3.46
CA VAL A 424 1.42 -18.29 2.82
C VAL A 424 2.54 -18.65 1.85
N GLY A 425 2.81 -19.94 1.64
CA GLY A 425 3.93 -20.40 0.82
C GLY A 425 5.27 -19.89 1.34
N LYS A 426 6.04 -19.21 0.48
CA LYS A 426 7.30 -18.55 0.83
C LYS A 426 7.12 -17.18 1.48
N GLY A 427 5.89 -16.69 1.60
CA GLY A 427 5.55 -15.37 2.13
C GLY A 427 4.83 -14.52 1.09
N MET A 428 4.78 -13.22 1.37
CA MET A 428 4.13 -12.26 0.46
C MET A 428 5.05 -11.95 -0.72
N VAL A 429 4.50 -11.90 -1.93
CA VAL A 429 5.23 -11.34 -3.08
C VAL A 429 5.77 -9.94 -2.75
N ASP A 430 7.03 -9.67 -3.08
CA ASP A 430 7.70 -8.41 -2.72
C ASP A 430 8.50 -7.86 -3.91
N LEU A 431 8.16 -6.63 -4.27
CA LEU A 431 8.72 -5.84 -5.35
C LEU A 431 9.58 -4.68 -4.82
N SER A 432 9.78 -4.58 -3.50
CA SER A 432 10.49 -3.47 -2.86
C SER A 432 11.96 -3.39 -3.24
N VAL A 433 12.59 -4.48 -3.68
CA VAL A 433 14.02 -4.53 -4.06
C VAL A 433 14.26 -5.05 -5.49
N LYS A 434 13.48 -6.04 -5.94
CA LYS A 434 13.57 -6.69 -7.25
C LYS A 434 12.19 -6.71 -7.93
N PRO A 435 12.08 -6.86 -9.25
CA PRO A 435 13.15 -6.99 -10.25
C PRO A 435 13.99 -5.73 -10.46
#